data_AF-A0A2L1UJ83-F1
#
_entry.id   AF-A0A2L1UJ83-F1
#
_cell.length_a   1.000
_cell.length_b   1.000
_cell.length_c   1.000
_cell.angle_alpha   90.00
_cell.angle_beta   90.00
_cell.angle_gamma   90.00
#
_symmetry.space_group_name_H-M   'P 1'
#
loop_
_entity.id
_entity.type
_entity.pdbx_description
1 polymer ?
#
loop_
_entity_poly.entity_id
_entity_poly.type
_entity_poly.pdbx_seq_one_letter_code
_entity_poly.pdbx_strand_id
1 'polypeptide(L)' 'MTLTFTVTDSMLEKVEKWDQCKAVDVSGARFSYTFIPSGIGTVVKVHCFVCNRELDITEDWG' A
#
# COMPACT_ATOMS: atom_id res chain seq x y z
N MET A 1 16.69 16.12 8.57
CA MET A 1 16.83 14.66 8.33
C MET A 1 15.58 14.23 7.59
N THR A 2 15.70 13.79 6.35
CA THR A 2 14.54 13.39 5.53
C THR A 2 14.55 11.87 5.44
N LEU A 3 13.47 11.21 5.86
CA LEU A 3 13.28 9.78 5.66
C LEU A 3 12.61 9.60 4.30
N THR A 4 13.33 9.02 3.34
CA THR A 4 12.77 8.64 2.05
C THR A 4 12.35 7.18 2.14
N PHE A 5 11.05 6.91 1.99
CA PHE A 5 10.54 5.56 1.82
C PHE A 5 10.35 5.31 0.33
N THR A 6 10.91 4.22 -0.18
CA THR A 6 10.76 3.80 -1.58
C THR A 6 9.89 2.56 -1.61
N VAL A 7 8.76 2.65 -2.32
CA VAL A 7 7.94 1.47 -2.62
C VAL A 7 8.70 0.64 -3.66
N THR A 8 9.00 -0.62 -3.34
CA THR A 8 9.72 -1.53 -4.24
C THR A 8 8.81 -2.10 -5.33
N ASP A 9 9.37 -2.57 -6.44
CA ASP A 9 8.62 -3.24 -7.50
C ASP A 9 7.84 -4.45 -6.99
N SER A 10 8.37 -5.19 -6.01
CA SER A 10 7.68 -6.32 -5.39
C SER A 10 6.46 -5.90 -4.59
N MET A 11 6.50 -4.75 -3.92
CA MET A 11 5.32 -4.18 -3.26
C MET A 11 4.28 -3.72 -4.27
N LEU A 12 4.69 -3.08 -5.36
CA LEU A 12 3.81 -2.67 -6.46
C LEU A 12 3.11 -3.89 -7.09
N GLU A 13 3.85 -4.96 -7.37
CA GLU A 13 3.29 -6.18 -7.93
C GLU A 13 2.24 -6.81 -7.01
N LYS A 14 2.46 -6.80 -5.69
CA LYS A 14 1.46 -7.25 -4.70
C LYS A 14 0.18 -6.41 -4.79
N VAL A 15 0.31 -5.08 -4.91
CA VAL A 15 -0.84 -4.17 -5.06
C VAL A 15 -1.58 -4.45 -6.36
N GLU A 16 -0.88 -4.58 -7.49
CA GLU A 16 -1.50 -4.86 -8.80
C GLU A 16 -2.23 -6.21 -8.82
N LYS A 17 -1.64 -7.26 -8.26
CA LYS A 17 -2.29 -8.58 -8.15
C LYS A 17 -3.52 -8.57 -7.24
N TRP A 18 -3.47 -7.80 -6.16
CA TRP A 18 -4.58 -7.63 -5.22
C TRP A 18 -5.69 -6.72 -5.78
N ASP A 19 -5.33 -5.78 -6.65
CA ASP A 19 -6.21 -4.80 -7.23
C ASP A 19 -7.16 -5.40 -8.27
N GLN A 20 -8.19 -6.07 -7.77
CA GLN A 20 -9.28 -6.63 -8.57
C GLN A 20 -10.49 -5.68 -8.67
N CYS A 21 -10.34 -4.45 -8.19
CA CYS A 21 -11.43 -3.49 -8.21
C CYS A 21 -11.58 -2.92 -9.63
N LYS A 22 -12.79 -2.95 -10.19
CA LYS A 22 -13.09 -2.12 -11.35
C LYS A 22 -13.13 -0.67 -10.86
N ALA A 23 -12.23 0.17 -11.38
CA ALA A 23 -12.23 1.59 -11.09
C ALA A 23 -13.55 2.18 -11.60
N VAL A 24 -14.49 2.41 -10.69
CA VAL A 24 -15.72 3.17 -10.95
C VAL A 24 -15.34 4.62 -10.73
N ASP A 25 -15.38 5.43 -11.79
CA ASP A 25 -15.08 6.88 -11.83
C ASP A 25 -14.76 7.52 -10.46
N VAL A 26 -13.50 7.43 -10.04
CA VAL A 26 -13.03 8.14 -8.85
C VAL A 26 -12.43 9.48 -9.27
N SER A 27 -13.05 10.56 -8.83
CA SER A 27 -12.56 11.93 -9.02
C SER A 27 -11.39 12.28 -8.07
N GLY A 28 -10.80 11.31 -7.37
CA GLY A 28 -9.74 11.49 -6.35
C GLY A 28 -8.76 10.32 -6.25
N ALA A 29 -7.94 10.31 -5.19
CA ALA A 29 -6.94 9.25 -4.97
C ALA A 29 -7.61 7.91 -4.64
N ARG A 30 -7.36 6.91 -5.48
CA ARG A 30 -7.91 5.55 -5.34
C ARG A 30 -7.35 4.80 -4.13
N PHE A 31 -6.06 4.98 -3.86
CA PHE A 31 -5.33 4.27 -2.82
C PHE A 31 -4.76 5.24 -1.78
N SER A 32 -4.81 4.84 -0.51
CA SER A 32 -4.04 5.45 0.58
C SER A 32 -2.95 4.49 1.03
N TYR A 33 -1.74 5.01 1.23
CA TYR A 33 -0.62 4.28 1.80
C TYR A 33 -0.37 4.76 3.22
N THR A 34 -0.40 3.84 4.18
CA THR A 34 -0.14 4.13 5.59
C THR A 34 1.13 3.44 6.03
N PHE A 35 2.07 4.22 6.56
CA PHE A 35 3.35 3.76 7.06
C PHE A 35 3.34 3.84 8.58
N ILE A 36 3.36 2.69 9.24
CA ILE A 36 3.30 2.60 10.70
C ILE A 36 4.68 2.17 11.20
N PRO A 37 5.47 3.09 11.79
CA PRO A 37 6.72 2.71 12.41
C PRO A 37 6.43 1.82 13.62
N SER A 38 7.06 0.65 13.67
CA SER A 38 6.97 -0.32 14.75
C SER A 38 8.37 -0.64 15.27
N GLY A 39 8.47 -1.24 16.46
CA GLY A 39 9.77 -1.60 17.05
C GLY A 39 10.58 -2.63 16.26
N ILE A 40 9.99 -3.27 15.25
CA ILE A 40 10.59 -4.35 14.45
C ILE A 40 10.81 -3.90 12.98
N GLY A 41 10.22 -2.78 12.56
CA GLY A 41 10.28 -2.30 11.17
C GLY A 41 9.14 -1.32 10.85
N THR A 42 8.91 -1.04 9.57
CA THR A 42 7.77 -0.21 9.13
C THR A 42 6.70 -1.10 8.52
N VAL A 43 5.52 -1.14 9.13
CA VAL A 43 4.35 -1.80 8.56
C VAL A 43 3.77 -0.89 7.47
N VAL A 44 3.53 -1.44 6.29
CA VAL A 44 3.02 -0.67 5.15
C VAL A 44 1.69 -1.26 4.70
N LYS A 45 0.65 -0.43 4.74
CA LYS A 45 -0.71 -0.81 4.40
C LYS A 45 -1.23 0.01 3.24
N VAL A 46 -1.93 -0.65 2.33
CA VAL A 46 -2.64 -0.02 1.21
C VAL A 46 -4.13 -0.17 1.44
N HIS A 47 -4.84 0.95 1.46
CA HIS A 47 -6.29 0.98 1.53
C HIS A 47 -6.88 1.45 0.20
N CYS A 48 -7.81 0.69 -0.35
CA CYS A 48 -8.57 1.09 -1.54
C CYS A 48 -9.91 1.68 -1.12
N PHE A 49 -10.11 2.98 -1.38
CA PHE A 49 -11.35 3.68 -1.01
C PHE A 49 -12.56 3.25 -1.85
N VAL A 50 -12.34 2.65 -3.04
CA VAL A 50 -13.43 2.24 -3.94
C VAL A 50 -14.15 1.01 -3.45
N CYS A 51 -13.40 -0.01 -3.06
CA CYS A 51 -13.95 -1.28 -2.57
C CYS A 51 -13.77 -1.47 -1.06
N ASN A 52 -13.25 -0.45 -0.36
CA ASN A 52 -13.04 -0.43 1.09
C ASN A 52 -12.24 -1.63 1.62
N ARG A 53 -11.23 -2.06 0.85
CA ARG A 53 -10.35 -3.20 1.19
C ARG A 53 -8.98 -2.69 1.64
N GLU A 54 -8.36 -3.39 2.57
CA GLU A 54 -6.99 -3.14 3.04
C GLU A 54 -6.08 -4.30 2.64
N LEU A 55 -4.85 -3.99 2.25
CA LEU A 55 -3.77 -4.92 1.97
C LEU A 55 -2.55 -4.55 2.79
N ASP A 56 -2.01 -5.52 3.52
CA ASP A 56 -0.68 -5.38 4.11
C ASP A 56 0.38 -5.74 3.06
N ILE A 57 1.26 -4.78 2.76
CA ILE A 57 2.38 -4.95 1.81
C ILE A 57 3.73 -4.84 2.52
N THR A 58 3.75 -4.99 3.84
CA THR A 58 5.00 -4.98 4.62
C THR A 58 5.98 -5.97 3.99
N GLU A 59 7.17 -5.49 3.65
CA GLU A 59 8.24 -6.41 3.24
C GLU A 59 8.70 -7.15 4.48
N ASP A 60 8.57 -8.48 4.43
CA ASP A 60 9.20 -9.37 5.39
C ASP A 60 10.71 -9.23 5.13
N TRP A 61 11.43 -8.66 6.10
CA TRP A 61 12.88 -8.55 6.05
C TRP A 61 13.45 -9.97 6.25
N GLY A 62 13.36 -10.79 5.21
CA GLY A 62 13.95 -12.14 5.14
C GLY A 62 15.47 -12.09 5.01
#